data_AF-A0A941GT79-F1
#
_entry.id   AF-A0A941GT79-F1
#
_cell.length_a   1.000
_cell.length_b   1.000
_cell.length_c   1.000
_cell.angle_alpha   90.00
_cell.angle_beta   90.00
_cell.angle_gamma   90.00
#
_symmetry.space_group_name_H-M   'P 1'
#
loop_
_entity.id
_entity.type
_entity.pdbx_description
1 polymer ?
#
loop_
_entity_poly.entity_id
_entity_poly.type
_entity_poly.pdbx_seq_one_letter_code
_entity_poly.pdbx_strand_id
1 'polypeptide(L)' 'MKLGEILVQKQLISYDQLEEVIAKQQDSKKKLGELLLEEELISRETLTEVLQEQYWRKNGFWVIG' A
#
# COMPACT_ATOMS: atom_id res chain seq x y z
N MET A 1 -4.19 9.97 -3.42
CA MET A 1 -3.86 8.58 -3.76
C MET A 1 -3.59 7.77 -2.49
N LYS A 2 -4.31 6.68 -2.31
CA LYS A 2 -4.23 5.76 -1.17
C LYS A 2 -3.16 4.70 -1.43
N LEU A 3 -2.62 4.08 -0.37
CA LEU A 3 -1.57 3.06 -0.45
C LEU A 3 -2.00 1.86 -1.31
N GLY A 4 -3.19 1.32 -1.04
CA GLY A 4 -3.74 0.18 -1.78
C GLY A 4 -3.91 0.44 -3.27
N GLU A 5 -4.29 1.66 -3.66
CA GLU A 5 -4.41 2.05 -5.07
C GLU A 5 -3.06 1.99 -5.79
N ILE A 6 -1.97 2.42 -5.13
CA ILE A 6 -0.62 2.36 -5.70
C ILE A 6 -0.20 0.90 -5.91
N LEU A 7 -0.48 0.04 -4.94
CA LEU A 7 -0.13 -1.38 -4.99
C LEU A 7 -0.85 -2.11 -6.14
N VAL A 8 -2.15 -1.86 -6.30
CA VAL A 8 -2.94 -2.43 -7.41
C VAL A 8 -2.46 -1.88 -8.76
N GLN A 9 -2.21 -0.58 -8.86
CA GLN A 9 -1.70 0.03 -10.10
C GLN A 9 -0.34 -0.52 -10.51
N LYS A 10 0.53 -0.85 -9.55
CA LYS A 10 1.83 -1.50 -9.80
C LYS A 10 1.73 -3.01 -9.99
N GLN A 11 0.52 -3.59 -9.96
CA GLN A 11 0.28 -5.03 -10.04
C GLN A 11 1.01 -5.83 -8.94
N LEU A 12 1.31 -5.19 -7.80
CA LEU A 12 1.94 -5.85 -6.65
C LEU A 12 0.94 -6.71 -5.87
N ILE A 13 -0.33 -6.31 -5.88
CA ILE A 13 -1.46 -7.06 -5.34
C ILE A 13 -2.65 -6.94 -6.30
N SER A 14 -3.57 -7.90 -6.26
CA SER A 14 -4.84 -7.78 -6.97
C SER A 14 -5.84 -6.88 -6.22
N TYR A 15 -6.86 -6.43 -6.93
CA TYR A 15 -7.98 -5.70 -6.31
C TYR A 15 -8.69 -6.56 -5.25
N ASP A 16 -8.92 -7.84 -5.55
CA ASP A 16 -9.57 -8.78 -4.63
C ASP A 16 -8.75 -8.96 -3.33
N GLN A 17 -7.43 -9.13 -3.45
CA GLN A 17 -6.53 -9.20 -2.29
C GLN A 17 -6.57 -7.91 -1.46
N LEU A 18 -6.64 -6.75 -2.11
CA LEU A 18 -6.78 -5.49 -1.41
C LEU A 18 -8.10 -5.41 -0.64
N GLU A 19 -9.22 -5.84 -1.24
CA GLU A 19 -10.52 -5.86 -0.56
C GLU A 19 -10.54 -6.80 0.65
N GLU A 20 -9.96 -7.99 0.52
CA GLU A 20 -9.84 -8.94 1.65
C GLU A 20 -9.07 -8.32 2.83
N VAL A 21 -7.95 -7.65 2.55
CA VAL A 21 -7.15 -7.01 3.59
C VAL A 21 -7.88 -5.81 4.19
N ILE A 22 -8.61 -5.04 3.39
CA ILE A 22 -9.43 -3.93 3.90
C ILE A 22 -10.55 -4.45 4.79
N ALA A 23 -11.21 -5.56 4.43
CA ALA A 23 -12.22 -6.19 5.27
C ALA A 23 -11.62 -6.61 6.62
N LYS A 24 -10.46 -7.28 6.61
CA LYS A 24 -9.70 -7.62 7.83
C LYS A 24 -9.26 -6.39 8.64
N GLN A 25 -9.00 -5.27 7.96
CA GLN A 25 -8.63 -4.02 8.61
C GLN A 25 -9.79 -3.43 9.42
N GLN A 26 -11.05 -3.58 8.98
CA GLN A 26 -12.19 -3.00 9.70
C GLN A 26 -12.35 -3.59 11.11
N ASP A 27 -12.03 -4.87 11.26
CA ASP A 27 -12.07 -5.58 12.54
C ASP A 27 -10.75 -5.48 13.33
N SER A 28 -9.73 -4.84 12.76
CA SER A 28 -8.38 -4.75 13.32
C SER A 28 -7.97 -3.31 13.62
N LYS A 29 -7.17 -3.10 14.66
CA LYS A 29 -6.54 -1.78 14.92
C LYS A 29 -5.25 -1.55 14.11
N LYS A 30 -4.87 -2.50 13.26
CA LYS A 30 -3.63 -2.46 12.48
C LYS A 30 -3.76 -1.56 11.24
N LYS A 31 -2.64 -1.02 10.78
CA LYS A 31 -2.59 -0.27 9.53
C LYS A 31 -2.62 -1.23 8.34
N LEU A 32 -3.15 -0.77 7.22
CA LEU A 32 -3.22 -1.54 5.98
C LEU A 32 -1.86 -2.13 5.58
N GLY A 33 -0.79 -1.33 5.65
CA GLY A 33 0.57 -1.79 5.36
C GLY A 33 1.07 -2.89 6.30
N GLU A 34 0.65 -2.90 7.57
CA GLU A 34 1.03 -3.96 8.51
C GLU A 34 0.30 -5.27 8.18
N LEU A 35 -0.99 -5.19 7.87
CA LEU A 35 -1.76 -6.36 7.45
C LEU A 35 -1.24 -6.94 6.13
N LEU A 36 -0.86 -6.10 5.18
CA LEU A 36 -0.26 -6.56 3.91
C LEU A 36 1.07 -7.31 4.11
N LEU A 37 1.85 -6.95 5.14
CA LEU A 37 3.06 -7.69 5.50
C LEU A 37 2.74 -9.00 6.23
N GLU A 38 1.76 -8.97 7.13
CA GLU A 38 1.34 -10.16 7.89
C GLU A 38 0.71 -11.24 7.00
N GLU A 39 0.00 -10.83 5.96
CA GLU A 39 -0.58 -11.72 4.94
C GLU A 39 0.45 -12.11 3.86
N GLU A 40 1.72 -11.71 4.01
CA GLU A 40 2.82 -11.97 3.07
C GLU A 40 2.53 -11.52 1.62
N LEU A 41 1.59 -10.59 1.43
CA LEU A 41 1.20 -10.06 0.13
C LEU A 41 2.24 -9.09 -0.44
N ILE A 42 2.99 -8.43 0.43
CA ILE A 42 4.11 -7.54 0.05
C ILE A 42 5.29 -7.73 1.00
N SER A 43 6.48 -7.35 0.56
CA SER A 43 7.66 -7.28 1.43
C SER A 43 7.77 -5.92 2.14
N ARG A 44 8.60 -5.86 3.19
CA ARG A 44 8.90 -4.61 3.89
C ARG A 44 9.58 -3.58 2.99
N GLU A 45 10.39 -4.04 2.04
CA GLU A 45 11.05 -3.20 1.03
C GLU A 45 10.00 -2.58 0.11
N THR A 46 9.10 -3.40 -0.45
CA THR A 46 7.98 -2.93 -1.28
C THR A 46 7.10 -1.93 -0.55
N LEU A 47 6.77 -2.19 0.73
CA LEU A 47 5.99 -1.25 1.53
C LEU A 47 6.69 0.10 1.67
N THR A 48 8.01 0.09 1.88
CA THR A 48 8.82 1.31 2.03
C THR A 48 8.83 2.14 0.75
N GLU A 49 9.04 1.50 -0.40
CA GLU A 49 9.04 2.15 -1.71
C GLU A 49 7.69 2.80 -2.02
N VAL A 50 6.60 2.06 -1.78
CA VAL A 50 5.24 2.53 -2.07
C VAL A 50 4.83 3.67 -1.11
N LEU A 51 5.27 3.64 0.14
CA LEU A 51 5.07 4.74 1.09
C LEU A 51 5.83 6.00 0.68
N GLN A 52 7.07 5.89 0.19
CA GLN A 52 7.81 7.02 -0.38
C GLN A 52 7.07 7.61 -1.58
N GLU A 53 6.62 6.77 -2.50
CA GLU A 53 5.86 7.23 -3.67
C GLU A 53 4.55 7.90 -3.26
N GLN A 54 3.82 7.33 -2.29
CA GLN A 54 2.61 7.94 -1.74
C GLN A 54 2.91 9.32 -1.16
N TYR A 55 4.01 9.45 -0.43
CA TYR A 55 4.44 10.71 0.16
C TYR A 55 4.75 11.76 -0.91
N TRP A 56 5.50 11.41 -1.96
CA TRP A 56 5.80 12.35 -3.05
C TRP A 56 4.54 12.78 -3.80
N ARG A 57 3.63 11.84 -4.11
CA ARG A 57 2.35 12.12 -4.78
C ARG A 57 1.43 13.01 -3.93
N LYS A 58 1.46 12.89 -2.60
CA LYS A 58 0.67 13.73 -1.69
C LYS A 58 1.27 15.12 -1.50
N ASN A 59 2.59 15.23 -1.46
CA ASN A 59 3.29 16.49 -1.20
C ASN A 59 3.68 17.25 -2.48
N GLY A 60 3.28 16.77 -3.66
CA GLY A 60 3.47 17.48 -4.93
C GLY A 60 4.93 17.59 -5.37
N PHE A 61 5.83 16.77 -4.82
CA PHE A 61 7.23 16.75 -5.23
C PHE A 61 7.34 16.02 -6.58
N TRP A 62 7.10 16.75 -7.66
CA TRP A 62 7.68 16.41 -8.96
C TRP A 62 9.19 16.47 -8.77
N VAL A 63 9.85 15.32 -8.72
CA VAL A 63 11.29 15.22 -8.95
C VAL A 63 11.53 15.69 -10.39
N ILE A 64 11.69 17.00 -10.54
CA ILE A 64 12.49 17.59 -11.60
C ILE A 64 13.95 17.46 -11.16
N GLY A 65 14.73 16.69 -11.90
CA GLY A 65 16.16 16.46 -11.65
C GLY A 65 16.55 15.04 -11.98
#